data_AF-A0A1Y5FZ54-F1
#
_entry.id   AF-A0A1Y5FZ54-F1
#
_cell.length_a   1.000
_cell.length_b   1.000
_cell.length_c   1.000
_cell.angle_alpha   90.00
_cell.angle_beta   90.00
_cell.angle_gamma   90.00
#
_symmetry.space_group_name_H-M   'P 1'
#
loop_
_entity.id
_entity.type
_entity.pdbx_description
1 polymer ?
#
loop_
_entity_poly.entity_id
_entity_poly.type
_entity_poly.pdbx_seq_one_letter_code
_entity_poly.pdbx_strand_id
1 'polypeptide(L)'
;NEEATYLLAKQMIEAGACCIQLENQVSDAKQCGHQDGKVTVPHEDFVAKINAVRYAFLELGVDDGVIVARTDSLGAGLTQKIPVSQEPGDLADQYNAFLEVEEVSADDLGNGDLVIKQNGKLVRPVRLPNGLMRFKAGTGEARCVLDSIVSLQSGADLLWIETEKPHVGQIGAMVDEIRKVVPNAKLVYNNSPSFNWTLNFRQQVFDTWAEAGKDVSAYTRDDLMNESYDETELGTVADEKIRTFQADSAREAGIFHHLITLPTYHTAALSTDNLAKDYFGDLGMLGYVAGVQRKEIRQGIACVKHQNMAGSDMGDAHKEYFSGDQALKASGKDNTMNQF
;
A
#
# COMPACT_ATOMS: atom_id res chain seq x y z
N ASN A 1 -1.89 12.36 -16.65
CA ASN A 1 -1.91 11.70 -17.98
C ASN A 1 -0.60 10.93 -18.13
N GLU A 2 -0.47 10.15 -19.19
CA GLU A 2 0.67 9.30 -19.53
C GLU A 2 1.98 10.07 -19.74
N GLU A 3 1.95 11.24 -20.38
CA GLU A 3 3.16 12.07 -20.55
C GLU A 3 3.73 12.55 -19.21
N ALA A 4 2.88 13.09 -18.32
CA ALA A 4 3.31 13.49 -16.99
C ALA A 4 3.80 12.29 -16.15
N THR A 5 3.18 11.12 -16.33
CA THR A 5 3.64 9.87 -15.70
C THR A 5 5.05 9.49 -16.18
N TYR A 6 5.33 9.55 -17.48
CA TYR A 6 6.66 9.30 -18.03
C TYR A 6 7.70 10.28 -17.47
N LEU A 7 7.40 11.58 -17.46
CA LEU A 7 8.33 12.62 -16.96
C LEU A 7 8.69 12.41 -15.49
N LEU A 8 7.69 12.12 -14.65
CA LEU A 8 7.92 11.85 -13.23
C LEU A 8 8.69 10.54 -13.03
N ALA A 9 8.33 9.47 -13.75
CA ALA A 9 9.04 8.20 -13.67
C ALA A 9 10.52 8.36 -14.05
N LYS A 10 10.82 9.09 -15.13
CA LYS A 10 12.19 9.39 -15.56
C LYS A 10 12.99 10.06 -14.44
N GLN A 11 12.46 11.09 -13.80
CA GLN A 11 13.13 11.77 -12.68
C GLN A 11 13.35 10.84 -11.48
N MET A 12 12.37 9.98 -11.16
CA MET A 12 12.51 9.01 -10.08
C MET A 12 13.62 7.97 -10.38
N ILE A 13 13.71 7.51 -11.63
CA ILE A 13 14.72 6.55 -12.06
C ILE A 13 16.12 7.20 -12.07
N GLU A 14 16.25 8.44 -12.55
CA GLU A 14 17.49 9.22 -12.47
C GLU A 14 17.95 9.43 -11.02
N ALA A 15 17.02 9.52 -10.07
CA ALA A 15 17.31 9.56 -8.64
C ALA A 15 17.68 8.19 -8.03
N GLY A 16 17.63 7.10 -8.81
CA GLY A 16 18.04 5.75 -8.41
C GLY A 16 16.89 4.76 -8.16
N ALA A 17 15.64 5.11 -8.47
CA ALA A 17 14.53 4.16 -8.33
C ALA A 17 14.59 3.04 -9.38
N CYS A 18 14.73 1.79 -8.93
CA CYS A 18 14.67 0.60 -9.78
C CYS A 18 13.25 0.00 -9.91
N CYS A 19 12.31 0.49 -9.11
CA CYS A 19 10.94 0.01 -9.05
C CYS A 19 9.97 1.19 -8.94
N ILE A 20 8.93 1.22 -9.78
CA ILE A 20 7.91 2.26 -9.77
C ILE A 20 6.54 1.62 -9.53
N GLN A 21 5.84 2.09 -8.50
CA GLN A 21 4.45 1.75 -8.24
C GLN A 21 3.54 2.85 -8.77
N LEU A 22 2.48 2.45 -9.47
CA LEU A 22 1.42 3.34 -9.96
C LEU A 22 0.04 2.73 -9.67
N GLU A 23 -1.01 3.55 -9.63
CA GLU A 23 -2.37 3.12 -9.25
C GLU A 23 -3.43 3.52 -10.29
N ASN A 24 -4.54 2.76 -10.32
CA ASN A 24 -5.66 2.99 -11.24
C ASN A 24 -6.70 3.99 -10.72
N GLN A 25 -6.40 4.77 -9.67
CA GLN A 25 -7.26 5.84 -9.19
C GLN A 25 -7.15 7.11 -10.07
N VAL A 26 -8.21 7.90 -10.12
CA VAL A 26 -8.18 9.23 -10.74
C VAL A 26 -7.38 10.21 -9.86
N SER A 27 -6.44 10.93 -10.46
CA SER A 27 -5.49 11.80 -9.75
C SER A 27 -6.10 13.04 -9.11
N ASP A 28 -7.18 13.58 -9.67
CA ASP A 28 -7.88 14.80 -9.19
C ASP A 28 -8.85 14.52 -8.03
N ALA A 29 -9.31 13.27 -7.91
CA ALA A 29 -10.12 12.75 -6.82
C ALA A 29 -9.36 11.68 -6.02
N LYS A 30 -8.02 11.81 -5.95
CA LYS A 30 -7.16 10.87 -5.24
C LYS A 30 -7.47 10.92 -3.74
N GLN A 31 -7.67 9.75 -3.17
CA GLN A 31 -7.90 9.52 -1.75
C GLN A 31 -6.87 8.49 -1.26
N CYS A 32 -6.63 8.45 0.05
CA CYS A 32 -5.87 7.34 0.61
C CYS A 32 -6.65 6.03 0.37
N GLY A 33 -5.94 4.92 0.15
CA GLY A 33 -6.55 3.61 -0.15
C GLY A 33 -7.55 3.07 0.88
N HIS A 34 -7.54 3.62 2.10
CA HIS A 34 -8.41 3.23 3.22
C HIS A 34 -9.63 4.16 3.41
N GLN A 35 -9.86 5.11 2.50
CA GLN A 35 -11.00 6.02 2.56
C GLN A 35 -12.10 5.64 1.57
N ASP A 36 -13.35 5.96 1.92
CA ASP A 36 -14.51 5.79 1.04
C ASP A 36 -14.50 6.80 -0.11
N GLY A 37 -15.13 6.45 -1.23
CA GLY A 37 -15.31 7.35 -2.38
C GLY A 37 -14.17 7.33 -3.40
N LYS A 38 -13.35 6.28 -3.41
CA LYS A 38 -12.32 6.08 -4.46
C LYS A 38 -12.96 5.95 -5.84
N VAL A 39 -12.28 6.51 -6.83
CA VAL A 39 -12.72 6.58 -8.23
C VAL A 39 -11.67 5.95 -9.12
N THR A 40 -12.01 4.92 -9.89
CA THR A 40 -11.07 4.30 -10.83
C THR A 40 -11.13 4.91 -12.22
N VAL A 41 -10.05 4.74 -12.97
CA VAL A 41 -10.01 4.96 -14.42
C VAL A 41 -10.22 3.64 -15.17
N PRO A 42 -10.71 3.68 -16.42
CA PRO A 42 -10.73 2.50 -17.28
C PRO A 42 -9.34 1.92 -17.55
N HIS A 43 -9.28 0.64 -17.92
CA HIS A 43 -8.02 -0.07 -18.16
C HIS A 43 -7.11 0.61 -19.19
N GLU A 44 -7.67 1.15 -20.28
CA GLU A 44 -6.90 1.84 -21.33
C GLU A 44 -6.07 3.02 -20.80
N ASP A 45 -6.64 3.81 -19.88
CA ASP A 45 -5.94 4.94 -19.25
C ASP A 45 -4.80 4.43 -18.35
N PHE A 46 -5.03 3.34 -17.61
CA PHE A 46 -4.03 2.80 -16.70
C PHE A 46 -2.90 2.07 -17.44
N VAL A 47 -3.23 1.31 -18.49
CA VAL A 47 -2.25 0.66 -19.37
C VAL A 47 -1.37 1.69 -20.07
N ALA A 48 -1.93 2.83 -20.51
CA ALA A 48 -1.13 3.92 -21.05
C ALA A 48 -0.08 4.44 -20.05
N LYS A 49 -0.43 4.54 -18.75
CA LYS A 49 0.51 4.91 -17.69
C LYS A 49 1.57 3.83 -17.42
N ILE A 50 1.21 2.55 -17.45
CA ILE A 50 2.17 1.43 -17.36
C ILE A 50 3.21 1.54 -18.49
N ASN A 51 2.73 1.74 -19.72
CA ASN A 51 3.60 1.91 -20.88
C ASN A 51 4.51 3.14 -20.74
N ALA A 52 3.98 4.26 -20.24
CA ALA A 52 4.76 5.48 -19.98
C ALA A 52 5.93 5.25 -19.02
N VAL A 53 5.69 4.52 -17.91
CA VAL A 53 6.75 4.12 -16.98
C VAL A 53 7.75 3.19 -17.65
N ARG A 54 7.27 2.22 -18.45
CA ARG A 54 8.16 1.30 -19.18
C ARG A 54 9.08 2.05 -20.15
N TYR A 55 8.56 3.03 -20.89
CA TYR A 55 9.40 3.85 -21.79
C TYR A 55 10.46 4.65 -21.03
N ALA A 56 10.17 5.15 -19.83
CA ALA A 56 11.15 5.84 -19.00
C ALA A 56 12.31 4.92 -18.61
N PHE A 57 12.03 3.67 -18.21
CA PHE A 57 13.06 2.67 -17.94
C PHE A 57 13.90 2.33 -19.18
N LEU A 58 13.25 2.07 -20.31
CA LEU A 58 13.94 1.74 -21.57
C LEU A 58 14.85 2.87 -22.04
N GLU A 59 14.40 4.13 -21.96
CA GLU A 59 15.20 5.29 -22.37
C GLU A 59 16.46 5.46 -21.52
N LEU A 60 16.35 5.23 -20.21
CA LEU A 60 17.47 5.35 -19.28
C LEU A 60 18.37 4.11 -19.25
N GLY A 61 18.10 3.10 -20.09
CA GLY A 61 18.88 1.86 -20.18
C GLY A 61 18.77 0.97 -18.94
N VAL A 62 17.65 1.06 -18.21
CA VAL A 62 17.37 0.24 -17.03
C VAL A 62 16.44 -0.91 -17.44
N ASP A 63 17.00 -1.88 -18.17
CA ASP A 63 16.25 -2.97 -18.80
C ASP A 63 15.46 -3.82 -17.78
N ASP A 64 16.00 -3.98 -16.57
CA ASP A 64 15.40 -4.75 -15.46
C ASP A 64 14.49 -3.91 -14.53
N GLY A 65 14.07 -2.72 -14.97
CA GLY A 65 13.17 -1.86 -14.20
C GLY A 65 11.83 -2.54 -13.88
N VAL A 66 11.40 -2.48 -12.61
CA VAL A 66 10.21 -3.17 -12.11
C VAL A 66 9.00 -2.22 -12.03
N ILE A 67 7.85 -2.67 -12.50
CA ILE A 67 6.58 -1.93 -12.42
C ILE A 67 5.60 -2.67 -11.50
N VAL A 68 5.13 -1.97 -10.46
CA VAL A 68 4.08 -2.46 -9.54
C VAL A 68 2.75 -1.80 -9.92
N ALA A 69 1.81 -2.60 -10.42
CA ALA A 69 0.46 -2.14 -10.73
C ALA A 69 -0.44 -2.28 -9.49
N ARG A 70 -0.82 -1.14 -8.91
CA ARG A 70 -1.78 -1.07 -7.80
C ARG A 70 -3.20 -0.92 -8.31
N THR A 71 -4.09 -1.76 -7.82
CA THR A 71 -5.54 -1.58 -7.95
C THR A 71 -6.17 -1.14 -6.63
N ASP A 72 -7.04 -0.14 -6.73
CA ASP A 72 -7.89 0.35 -5.64
C ASP A 72 -9.35 -0.10 -5.78
N SER A 73 -9.65 -0.96 -6.77
CA SER A 73 -11.02 -1.39 -7.12
C SER A 73 -11.81 -2.00 -5.98
N LEU A 74 -11.14 -2.63 -5.01
CA LEU A 74 -11.82 -3.30 -3.88
C LEU A 74 -12.68 -2.32 -3.08
N GLY A 75 -12.12 -1.15 -2.78
CA GLY A 75 -12.80 -0.06 -2.06
C GLY A 75 -13.34 1.05 -2.98
N ALA A 76 -13.16 0.95 -4.30
CA ALA A 76 -13.66 1.94 -5.25
C ALA A 76 -15.04 1.55 -5.76
N GLY A 77 -16.04 2.38 -5.47
CA GLY A 77 -17.41 2.20 -5.95
C GLY A 77 -17.76 3.08 -7.15
N LEU A 78 -16.82 3.88 -7.66
CA LEU A 78 -17.08 4.93 -8.64
C LEU A 78 -16.08 4.90 -9.81
N THR A 79 -16.51 5.40 -10.97
CA THR A 79 -15.66 5.69 -12.14
C THR A 79 -15.97 7.07 -12.71
N GLN A 80 -14.96 7.75 -13.25
CA GLN A 80 -15.12 9.05 -13.92
C GLN A 80 -15.53 8.88 -15.39
N LYS A 81 -15.15 7.76 -16.02
CA LYS A 81 -15.34 7.51 -17.45
C LYS A 81 -16.08 6.20 -17.68
N ILE A 82 -16.80 6.16 -18.81
CA ILE A 82 -17.34 4.94 -19.41
C ILE A 82 -16.53 4.71 -20.69
N PRO A 83 -15.61 3.72 -20.72
CA PRO A 83 -14.84 3.42 -21.92
C PRO A 83 -15.74 2.94 -23.05
N VAL A 84 -15.32 3.19 -24.29
CA VAL A 84 -16.09 2.81 -25.48
C VAL A 84 -15.71 1.41 -25.92
N SER A 85 -16.64 0.47 -25.76
CA SER A 85 -16.50 -0.87 -26.32
C SER A 85 -16.61 -0.87 -27.84
N GLN A 86 -15.70 -1.56 -28.50
CA GLN A 86 -15.69 -1.79 -29.95
C GLN A 86 -16.31 -3.14 -30.30
N GLU A 87 -16.14 -4.14 -29.43
CA GLU A 87 -16.68 -5.49 -29.62
C GLU A 87 -17.10 -6.13 -28.28
N PRO A 88 -18.14 -6.99 -28.28
CA PRO A 88 -18.58 -7.68 -27.06
C PRO A 88 -17.44 -8.49 -26.43
N GLY A 89 -17.25 -8.31 -25.13
CA GLY A 89 -16.20 -8.98 -24.35
C GLY A 89 -14.83 -8.29 -24.36
N ASP A 90 -14.65 -7.16 -25.04
CA ASP A 90 -13.43 -6.36 -24.89
C ASP A 90 -13.30 -5.75 -23.47
N LEU A 91 -12.15 -5.16 -23.16
CA LEU A 91 -11.88 -4.64 -21.81
C LEU A 91 -12.85 -3.52 -21.40
N ALA A 92 -13.34 -2.74 -22.37
CA ALA A 92 -14.31 -1.69 -22.13
C ALA A 92 -15.69 -2.28 -21.80
N ASP A 93 -16.13 -3.31 -22.54
CA ASP A 93 -17.36 -4.04 -22.26
C ASP A 93 -17.32 -4.71 -20.88
N GLN A 94 -16.20 -5.38 -20.56
CA GLN A 94 -16.01 -6.00 -19.24
C GLN A 94 -16.02 -4.96 -18.11
N TYR A 95 -15.38 -3.80 -18.29
CA TYR A 95 -15.42 -2.70 -17.31
C TYR A 95 -16.85 -2.15 -17.13
N ASN A 96 -17.55 -1.92 -18.25
CA ASN A 96 -18.92 -1.42 -18.27
C ASN A 96 -19.92 -2.44 -17.69
N ALA A 97 -19.62 -3.73 -17.77
CA ALA A 97 -20.43 -4.79 -17.16
C ALA A 97 -20.54 -4.66 -15.63
N PHE A 98 -19.64 -3.92 -14.96
CA PHE A 98 -19.72 -3.67 -13.53
C PHE A 98 -20.54 -2.45 -13.14
N LEU A 99 -20.94 -1.59 -14.09
CA LEU A 99 -21.74 -0.40 -13.79
C LEU A 99 -23.08 -0.80 -13.18
N GLU A 100 -23.51 -0.02 -12.18
CA GLU A 100 -24.87 -0.05 -11.68
C GLU A 100 -25.75 0.69 -12.69
N VAL A 101 -26.75 0.00 -13.24
CA VAL A 101 -27.57 0.51 -14.34
C VAL A 101 -29.05 0.20 -14.11
N GLU A 102 -29.90 1.07 -14.63
CA GLU A 102 -31.35 0.86 -14.71
C GLU A 102 -31.74 0.66 -16.18
N GLU A 103 -32.54 -0.36 -16.47
CA GLU A 103 -33.15 -0.50 -17.80
C GLU A 103 -34.21 0.59 -17.99
N VAL A 104 -34.16 1.28 -19.13
CA VAL A 104 -35.01 2.44 -19.42
C VAL A 104 -35.53 2.37 -20.86
N SER A 105 -36.72 2.90 -21.08
CA SER A 105 -37.24 3.18 -22.41
C SER A 105 -36.97 4.65 -22.80
N ALA A 106 -37.21 5.00 -24.07
CA ALA A 106 -37.06 6.39 -24.52
C ALA A 106 -38.01 7.36 -23.80
N ASP A 107 -39.17 6.88 -23.36
CA ASP A 107 -40.17 7.70 -22.66
C ASP A 107 -39.77 8.00 -21.20
N ASP A 108 -38.85 7.21 -20.63
CA ASP A 108 -38.34 7.39 -19.26
C ASP A 108 -37.20 8.40 -19.15
N LEU A 109 -36.72 8.94 -20.28
CA LEU A 109 -35.51 9.77 -20.34
C LEU A 109 -35.79 11.25 -20.11
N GLY A 110 -35.06 11.82 -19.14
CA GLY A 110 -34.98 13.25 -18.95
C GLY A 110 -34.01 13.91 -19.93
N ASN A 111 -34.17 15.22 -20.12
CA ASN A 111 -33.18 16.01 -20.86
C ASN A 111 -31.82 15.98 -20.13
N GLY A 112 -30.78 15.49 -20.80
CA GLY A 112 -29.42 15.37 -20.25
C GLY A 112 -29.08 14.00 -19.64
N ASP A 113 -30.01 13.03 -19.68
CA ASP A 113 -29.74 11.66 -19.26
C ASP A 113 -28.68 11.01 -20.14
N LEU A 114 -27.74 10.30 -19.50
CA LEU A 114 -26.73 9.49 -20.17
C LEU A 114 -27.22 8.04 -20.20
N VAL A 115 -27.36 7.48 -21.41
CA VAL A 115 -27.72 6.09 -21.62
C VAL A 115 -26.66 5.38 -22.45
N ILE A 116 -26.48 4.08 -22.19
CA ILE A 116 -25.64 3.19 -22.97
C ILE A 116 -26.47 1.99 -23.43
N LYS A 117 -26.03 1.35 -24.51
CA LYS A 117 -26.59 0.06 -24.93
C LYS A 117 -25.78 -1.05 -24.29
N GLN A 118 -26.42 -1.91 -23.51
CA GLN A 118 -25.78 -3.04 -22.85
C GLN A 118 -26.66 -4.28 -22.99
N ASN A 119 -26.10 -5.40 -23.44
CA ASN A 119 -26.83 -6.67 -23.65
C ASN A 119 -28.12 -6.51 -24.47
N GLY A 120 -28.07 -5.67 -25.52
CA GLY A 120 -29.21 -5.40 -26.40
C GLY A 120 -30.28 -4.44 -25.84
N LYS A 121 -30.12 -3.97 -24.60
CA LYS A 121 -31.06 -3.08 -23.91
C LYS A 121 -30.50 -1.68 -23.77
N LEU A 122 -31.40 -0.69 -23.70
CA LEU A 122 -31.03 0.67 -23.33
C LEU A 122 -31.00 0.76 -21.80
N VAL A 123 -29.87 1.17 -21.26
CA VAL A 123 -29.69 1.26 -19.81
C VAL A 123 -29.11 2.62 -19.43
N ARG A 124 -29.53 3.15 -18.29
CA ARG A 124 -29.04 4.39 -17.69
C ARG A 124 -28.13 4.02 -16.51
N PRO A 125 -26.81 4.26 -16.59
CA PRO A 125 -25.95 4.01 -15.45
C PRO A 125 -26.21 5.03 -14.34
N VAL A 126 -26.13 4.59 -13.09
CA VAL A 126 -26.39 5.41 -11.90
C VAL A 126 -25.31 6.49 -11.81
N ARG A 127 -25.72 7.74 -12.06
CA ARG A 127 -24.87 8.92 -12.06
C ARG A 127 -25.10 9.78 -10.83
N LEU A 128 -24.03 10.17 -10.16
CA LEU A 128 -24.08 11.08 -9.01
C LEU A 128 -24.15 12.55 -9.46
N PRO A 129 -24.59 13.50 -8.60
CA PRO A 129 -24.64 14.92 -8.94
C PRO A 129 -23.29 15.55 -9.36
N ASN A 130 -22.17 14.97 -8.91
CA ASN A 130 -20.82 15.39 -9.30
C ASN A 130 -20.37 14.79 -10.67
N GLY A 131 -21.24 14.02 -11.32
CA GLY A 131 -21.01 13.46 -12.64
C GLY A 131 -20.38 12.06 -12.66
N LEU A 132 -19.94 11.52 -11.52
CA LEU A 132 -19.33 10.19 -11.42
C LEU A 132 -20.38 9.07 -11.56
N MET A 133 -19.97 7.93 -12.10
CA MET A 133 -20.84 6.76 -12.29
C MET A 133 -20.54 5.70 -11.23
N ARG A 134 -21.58 5.00 -10.78
CA ARG A 134 -21.49 3.99 -9.72
C ARG A 134 -21.29 2.58 -10.29
N PHE A 135 -20.47 1.79 -9.61
CA PHE A 135 -20.39 0.34 -9.81
C PHE A 135 -21.36 -0.40 -8.91
N LYS A 136 -21.82 -1.57 -9.36
CA LYS A 136 -22.62 -2.50 -8.55
C LYS A 136 -21.88 -2.85 -7.25
N ALA A 137 -22.62 -2.87 -6.14
CA ALA A 137 -22.10 -3.35 -4.86
C ALA A 137 -21.60 -4.81 -4.96
N GLY A 138 -20.59 -5.16 -4.17
CA GLY A 138 -20.04 -6.53 -4.13
C GLY A 138 -19.17 -6.92 -5.33
N THR A 139 -18.86 -5.99 -6.25
CA THR A 139 -18.02 -6.28 -7.43
C THR A 139 -16.53 -5.98 -7.25
N GLY A 140 -16.11 -5.51 -6.07
CA GLY A 140 -14.74 -5.04 -5.82
C GLY A 140 -13.68 -6.11 -6.10
N GLU A 141 -13.86 -7.33 -5.58
CA GLU A 141 -12.91 -8.43 -5.78
C GLU A 141 -12.81 -8.85 -7.25
N ALA A 142 -13.94 -9.01 -7.93
CA ALA A 142 -13.98 -9.35 -9.36
C ALA A 142 -13.28 -8.30 -10.23
N ARG A 143 -13.45 -7.01 -9.90
CA ARG A 143 -12.74 -5.91 -10.57
C ARG A 143 -11.24 -5.93 -10.27
N CYS A 144 -10.82 -6.16 -9.02
CA CYS A 144 -9.41 -6.32 -8.67
C CYS A 144 -8.73 -7.47 -9.45
N VAL A 145 -9.42 -8.61 -9.62
CA VAL A 145 -8.92 -9.74 -10.39
C VAL A 145 -8.73 -9.34 -11.86
N LEU A 146 -9.72 -8.69 -12.47
CA LEU A 146 -9.62 -8.19 -13.85
C LEU A 146 -8.48 -7.18 -14.00
N ASP A 147 -8.43 -6.16 -13.15
CA ASP A 147 -7.38 -5.13 -13.15
C ASP A 147 -5.98 -5.76 -13.09
N SER A 148 -5.82 -6.77 -12.23
CA SER A 148 -4.56 -7.46 -11.99
C SER A 148 -4.12 -8.27 -13.21
N ILE A 149 -5.03 -9.05 -13.80
CA ILE A 149 -4.74 -9.84 -15.00
C ILE A 149 -4.34 -8.91 -16.15
N VAL A 150 -5.12 -7.85 -16.39
CA VAL A 150 -4.85 -6.88 -17.44
C VAL A 150 -3.50 -6.20 -17.23
N SER A 151 -3.17 -5.83 -16.00
CA SER A 151 -1.91 -5.17 -15.68
C SER A 151 -0.70 -6.05 -15.99
N LEU A 152 -0.72 -7.32 -15.57
CA LEU A 152 0.37 -8.27 -15.86
C LEU A 152 0.48 -8.58 -17.35
N GLN A 153 -0.64 -8.70 -18.06
CA GLN A 153 -0.66 -8.88 -19.51
C GLN A 153 -0.21 -7.64 -20.29
N SER A 154 -0.17 -6.48 -19.64
CA SER A 154 0.18 -5.18 -20.24
C SER A 154 1.52 -4.62 -19.77
N GLY A 155 2.39 -5.45 -19.16
CA GLY A 155 3.78 -5.09 -18.87
C GLY A 155 4.10 -4.68 -17.44
N ALA A 156 3.15 -4.83 -16.50
CA ALA A 156 3.47 -4.79 -15.07
C ALA A 156 4.17 -6.08 -14.63
N ASP A 157 5.08 -5.95 -13.66
CA ASP A 157 5.89 -7.07 -13.15
C ASP A 157 5.33 -7.63 -11.84
N LEU A 158 4.72 -6.75 -11.03
CA LEU A 158 4.15 -7.07 -9.72
C LEU A 158 2.77 -6.43 -9.56
N LEU A 159 1.97 -7.02 -8.68
CA LEU A 159 0.64 -6.53 -8.33
C LEU A 159 0.61 -5.94 -6.93
N TRP A 160 -0.25 -4.95 -6.71
CA TRP A 160 -0.67 -4.50 -5.40
C TRP A 160 -2.19 -4.41 -5.39
N ILE A 161 -2.85 -5.15 -4.51
CA ILE A 161 -4.30 -5.02 -4.27
C ILE A 161 -4.48 -4.32 -2.93
N GLU A 162 -5.02 -3.10 -2.94
CA GLU A 162 -5.28 -2.39 -1.68
C GLU A 162 -6.49 -3.02 -0.97
N THR A 163 -6.27 -3.52 0.25
CA THR A 163 -7.31 -4.17 1.06
C THR A 163 -7.78 -3.28 2.22
N GLU A 164 -9.00 -3.53 2.69
CA GLU A 164 -9.61 -2.83 3.84
C GLU A 164 -9.22 -3.45 5.19
N LYS A 165 -8.68 -4.67 5.18
CA LYS A 165 -8.27 -5.43 6.37
C LYS A 165 -7.11 -6.40 6.08
N PRO A 166 -6.35 -6.83 7.10
CA PRO A 166 -5.31 -7.85 6.96
C PRO A 166 -5.92 -9.26 7.06
N HIS A 167 -6.31 -9.85 5.93
CA HIS A 167 -6.99 -11.15 5.90
C HIS A 167 -6.40 -12.08 4.82
N VAL A 168 -5.62 -13.08 5.24
CA VAL A 168 -4.89 -14.00 4.34
C VAL A 168 -5.84 -14.69 3.35
N GLY A 169 -6.97 -15.21 3.82
CA GLY A 169 -7.93 -15.92 2.95
C GLY A 169 -8.56 -15.05 1.86
N GLN A 170 -8.81 -13.76 2.12
CA GLN A 170 -9.44 -12.84 1.16
C GLN A 170 -8.46 -12.51 0.03
N ILE A 171 -7.23 -12.16 0.39
CA ILE A 171 -6.20 -11.88 -0.61
C ILE A 171 -5.80 -13.16 -1.36
N GLY A 172 -5.71 -14.31 -0.67
CA GLY A 172 -5.45 -15.61 -1.27
C GLY A 172 -6.49 -15.99 -2.33
N ALA A 173 -7.78 -15.83 -2.03
CA ALA A 173 -8.86 -16.12 -2.98
C ALA A 173 -8.76 -15.28 -4.27
N MET A 174 -8.47 -13.97 -4.16
CA MET A 174 -8.25 -13.14 -5.35
C MET A 174 -7.01 -13.57 -6.14
N VAL A 175 -5.92 -13.92 -5.45
CA VAL A 175 -4.67 -14.37 -6.08
C VAL A 175 -4.85 -15.71 -6.79
N ASP A 176 -5.64 -16.63 -6.23
CA ASP A 176 -5.96 -17.90 -6.87
C ASP A 176 -6.69 -17.68 -8.20
N GLU A 177 -7.68 -16.78 -8.25
CA GLU A 177 -8.35 -16.41 -9.51
C GLU A 177 -7.40 -15.78 -10.53
N ILE A 178 -6.51 -14.89 -10.09
CA ILE A 178 -5.48 -14.28 -10.96
C ILE A 178 -4.55 -15.36 -11.53
N ARG A 179 -4.12 -16.31 -10.68
CA ARG A 179 -3.17 -17.37 -11.06
C ARG A 179 -3.76 -18.43 -11.97
N LYS A 180 -5.09 -18.52 -12.10
CA LYS A 180 -5.71 -19.32 -13.18
C LYS A 180 -5.33 -18.81 -14.57
N VAL A 181 -5.05 -17.51 -14.69
CA VAL A 181 -4.66 -16.86 -15.96
C VAL A 181 -3.17 -16.56 -16.02
N VAL A 182 -2.59 -16.07 -14.92
CA VAL A 182 -1.16 -15.72 -14.81
C VAL A 182 -0.52 -16.49 -13.64
N PRO A 183 -0.10 -17.77 -13.84
CA PRO A 183 0.26 -18.68 -12.75
C PRO A 183 1.40 -18.22 -11.83
N ASN A 184 2.28 -17.37 -12.34
CA ASN A 184 3.43 -16.83 -11.62
C ASN A 184 3.19 -15.44 -11.04
N ALA A 185 1.94 -14.94 -11.01
CA ALA A 185 1.61 -13.65 -10.42
C ALA A 185 2.14 -13.52 -8.98
N LYS A 186 2.74 -12.36 -8.69
CA LYS A 186 3.37 -12.02 -7.41
C LYS A 186 2.81 -10.70 -6.89
N LEU A 187 2.63 -10.62 -5.57
CA LEU A 187 2.07 -9.44 -4.92
C LEU A 187 3.09 -8.69 -4.08
N VAL A 188 2.98 -7.37 -4.10
CA VAL A 188 3.42 -6.46 -3.05
C VAL A 188 2.22 -6.24 -2.13
N TYR A 189 2.41 -6.42 -0.83
CA TYR A 189 1.34 -6.28 0.15
C TYR A 189 1.66 -5.21 1.20
N ASN A 190 0.71 -4.29 1.35
CA ASN A 190 0.75 -3.26 2.39
C ASN A 190 0.19 -3.80 3.70
N ASN A 191 1.08 -4.06 4.65
CA ASN A 191 0.75 -4.32 6.04
C ASN A 191 0.38 -2.97 6.69
N SER A 192 -0.79 -2.45 6.35
CA SER A 192 -1.16 -1.07 6.61
C SER A 192 -1.14 -0.73 8.11
N PRO A 193 -0.49 0.37 8.51
CA PRO A 193 -0.57 0.87 9.89
C PRO A 193 -1.94 1.50 10.19
N SER A 194 -2.80 1.70 9.18
CA SER A 194 -4.19 2.15 9.37
C SER A 194 -5.11 1.02 9.83
N PHE A 195 -4.68 -0.24 9.75
CA PHE A 195 -5.43 -1.35 10.31
C PHE A 195 -5.29 -1.39 11.84
N ASN A 196 -6.39 -1.64 12.54
CA ASN A 196 -6.32 -2.10 13.93
C ASN A 196 -5.99 -3.60 13.92
N TRP A 197 -4.71 -3.95 13.97
CA TRP A 197 -4.22 -5.33 13.86
C TRP A 197 -4.80 -6.26 14.93
N THR A 198 -4.66 -5.91 16.20
CA THR A 198 -5.16 -6.72 17.32
C THR A 198 -6.65 -6.98 17.20
N LEU A 199 -7.46 -5.94 16.96
CA LEU A 199 -8.91 -6.11 16.80
C LEU A 199 -9.26 -7.02 15.62
N ASN A 200 -8.63 -6.81 14.46
CA ASN A 200 -8.89 -7.62 13.27
C ASN A 200 -8.57 -9.10 13.51
N PHE A 201 -7.41 -9.41 14.08
CA PHE A 201 -7.00 -10.80 14.29
C PHE A 201 -7.78 -11.47 15.43
N ARG A 202 -8.12 -10.74 16.49
CA ARG A 202 -8.99 -11.26 17.55
C ARG A 202 -10.39 -11.57 17.03
N GLN A 203 -10.97 -10.69 16.19
CA GLN A 203 -12.26 -10.96 15.53
C GLN A 203 -12.17 -12.17 14.59
N GLN A 204 -11.12 -12.29 13.78
CA GLN A 204 -10.91 -13.46 12.92
C GLN A 204 -10.83 -14.76 13.73
N VAL A 205 -10.10 -14.78 14.85
CA VAL A 205 -10.02 -15.95 15.75
C VAL A 205 -11.37 -16.24 16.38
N PHE A 206 -12.06 -15.22 16.90
CA PHE A 206 -13.39 -15.35 17.48
C PHE A 206 -14.37 -15.99 16.49
N ASP A 207 -14.45 -15.44 15.28
CA ASP A 207 -15.38 -15.90 14.23
C ASP A 207 -15.05 -17.35 13.82
N THR A 208 -13.76 -17.66 13.61
CA THR A 208 -13.31 -19.03 13.28
C THR A 208 -13.68 -20.03 14.39
N TRP A 209 -13.53 -19.65 15.66
CA TRP A 209 -13.85 -20.50 16.79
C TRP A 209 -15.35 -20.71 16.94
N ALA A 210 -16.15 -19.65 16.77
CA ALA A 210 -17.60 -19.71 16.80
C ALA A 210 -18.14 -20.63 15.69
N GLU A 211 -17.63 -20.49 14.46
CA GLU A 211 -17.99 -21.35 13.33
C GLU A 211 -17.58 -22.82 13.56
N ALA A 212 -16.45 -23.05 14.23
CA ALA A 212 -15.99 -24.38 14.61
C ALA A 212 -16.71 -24.98 15.85
N GLY A 213 -17.65 -24.25 16.45
CA GLY A 213 -18.43 -24.69 17.62
C GLY A 213 -17.65 -24.67 18.95
N LYS A 214 -16.52 -23.96 19.02
CA LYS A 214 -15.80 -23.72 20.28
C LYS A 214 -16.57 -22.70 21.11
N ASP A 215 -16.62 -22.89 22.44
CA ASP A 215 -17.27 -21.94 23.34
C ASP A 215 -16.51 -20.61 23.37
N VAL A 216 -17.18 -19.56 22.91
CA VAL A 216 -16.68 -18.18 22.89
C VAL A 216 -17.46 -17.26 23.82
N SER A 217 -18.33 -17.80 24.69
CA SER A 217 -19.20 -17.02 25.58
C SER A 217 -18.46 -16.12 26.58
N ALA A 218 -17.17 -16.42 26.85
CA ALA A 218 -16.30 -15.59 27.67
C ALA A 218 -15.80 -14.30 26.97
N TYR A 219 -16.02 -14.18 25.65
CA TYR A 219 -15.53 -13.07 24.83
C TYR A 219 -16.69 -12.23 24.29
N THR A 220 -16.59 -10.90 24.39
CA THR A 220 -17.53 -9.98 23.74
C THR A 220 -16.93 -9.51 22.42
N ARG A 221 -17.50 -9.93 21.28
CA ARG A 221 -16.95 -9.70 19.94
C ARG A 221 -16.63 -8.22 19.64
N ASP A 222 -17.48 -7.31 20.10
CA ASP A 222 -17.32 -5.86 19.86
C ASP A 222 -16.35 -5.18 20.85
N ASP A 223 -15.90 -5.88 21.89
CA ASP A 223 -14.95 -5.39 22.90
C ASP A 223 -13.61 -6.15 22.88
N LEU A 224 -13.30 -6.84 21.77
CA LEU A 224 -12.10 -7.68 21.68
C LEU A 224 -10.77 -6.91 21.75
N MET A 225 -10.77 -5.58 21.65
CA MET A 225 -9.55 -4.76 21.83
C MET A 225 -9.17 -4.56 23.30
N ASN A 226 -10.02 -4.98 24.24
CA ASN A 226 -9.83 -4.78 25.67
C ASN A 226 -8.56 -5.48 26.19
N GLU A 227 -7.80 -4.80 27.06
CA GLU A 227 -6.57 -5.32 27.68
C GLU A 227 -6.80 -6.60 28.51
N SER A 228 -8.02 -6.77 29.03
CA SER A 228 -8.39 -7.99 29.77
C SER A 228 -8.30 -9.26 28.91
N TYR A 229 -8.25 -9.14 27.58
CA TYR A 229 -8.08 -10.26 26.67
C TYR A 229 -6.62 -10.55 26.29
N ASP A 230 -5.63 -9.75 26.73
CA ASP A 230 -4.22 -9.88 26.31
C ASP A 230 -3.62 -11.24 26.65
N GLU A 231 -3.85 -11.73 27.87
CA GLU A 231 -3.30 -13.01 28.34
C GLU A 231 -4.24 -14.21 28.10
N THR A 232 -5.36 -14.00 27.40
CA THR A 232 -6.31 -15.09 27.12
C THR A 232 -5.84 -15.99 25.98
N GLU A 233 -6.43 -17.17 25.86
CA GLU A 233 -6.14 -18.08 24.74
C GLU A 233 -6.43 -17.40 23.39
N LEU A 234 -7.54 -16.66 23.29
CA LEU A 234 -7.89 -15.92 22.08
C LEU A 234 -6.85 -14.83 21.76
N GLY A 235 -6.42 -14.07 22.77
CA GLY A 235 -5.38 -13.05 22.63
C GLY A 235 -4.06 -13.65 22.14
N THR A 236 -3.61 -14.72 22.80
CA THR A 236 -2.36 -15.43 22.45
C THR A 236 -2.40 -15.99 21.02
N VAL A 237 -3.51 -16.59 20.60
CA VAL A 237 -3.66 -17.13 19.23
C VAL A 237 -3.75 -16.01 18.19
N ALA A 238 -4.38 -14.88 18.52
CA ALA A 238 -4.41 -13.72 17.64
C ALA A 238 -3.02 -13.13 17.43
N ASP A 239 -2.24 -12.97 18.49
CA ASP A 239 -0.86 -12.47 18.42
C ASP A 239 0.05 -13.41 17.63
N GLU A 240 -0.12 -14.73 17.78
CA GLU A 240 0.60 -15.70 16.97
C GLU A 240 0.26 -15.56 15.48
N LYS A 241 -1.02 -15.34 15.13
CA LYS A 241 -1.42 -15.07 13.74
C LYS A 241 -0.85 -13.75 13.21
N ILE A 242 -0.75 -12.70 14.03
CA ILE A 242 -0.08 -11.46 13.65
C ILE A 242 1.41 -11.73 13.37
N ARG A 243 2.07 -12.49 14.26
CA ARG A 243 3.48 -12.87 14.13
C ARG A 243 3.76 -13.66 12.86
N THR A 244 2.88 -14.60 12.48
CA THR A 244 3.05 -15.44 11.28
C THR A 244 2.46 -14.84 10.01
N PHE A 245 1.70 -13.74 10.10
CA PHE A 245 0.94 -13.17 8.98
C PHE A 245 1.75 -13.09 7.68
N GLN A 246 2.96 -12.54 7.73
CA GLN A 246 3.80 -12.39 6.54
C GLN A 246 4.22 -13.75 5.96
N ALA A 247 4.64 -14.69 6.82
CA ALA A 247 5.06 -16.02 6.38
C ALA A 247 3.89 -16.83 5.79
N ASP A 248 2.72 -16.75 6.41
CA ASP A 248 1.52 -17.46 5.97
C ASP A 248 0.99 -16.87 4.66
N SER A 249 0.90 -15.55 4.55
CA SER A 249 0.40 -14.89 3.35
C SER A 249 1.37 -14.92 2.16
N ALA A 250 2.69 -14.98 2.40
CA ALA A 250 3.65 -15.29 1.34
C ALA A 250 3.44 -16.70 0.78
N ARG A 251 3.21 -17.69 1.67
CA ARG A 251 2.99 -19.10 1.30
C ARG A 251 1.64 -19.31 0.61
N GLU A 252 0.58 -18.72 1.14
CA GLU A 252 -0.82 -19.02 0.77
C GLU A 252 -1.39 -18.04 -0.25
N ALA A 253 -0.91 -16.79 -0.28
CA ALA A 253 -1.44 -15.74 -1.16
C ALA A 253 -0.39 -15.18 -2.13
N GLY A 254 0.76 -15.85 -2.28
CA GLY A 254 1.75 -15.47 -3.31
C GLY A 254 2.37 -14.09 -3.12
N ILE A 255 2.38 -13.57 -1.89
CA ILE A 255 3.00 -12.27 -1.58
C ILE A 255 4.52 -12.42 -1.65
N PHE A 256 5.12 -11.63 -2.52
CA PHE A 256 6.56 -11.57 -2.74
C PHE A 256 7.23 -10.52 -1.85
N HIS A 257 6.56 -9.38 -1.62
CA HIS A 257 7.11 -8.28 -0.84
C HIS A 257 6.11 -7.76 0.18
N HIS A 258 6.54 -7.64 1.43
CA HIS A 258 5.79 -7.03 2.53
C HIS A 258 6.39 -5.67 2.86
N LEU A 259 5.53 -4.66 2.93
CA LEU A 259 5.91 -3.33 3.41
C LEU A 259 4.91 -2.82 4.45
N ILE A 260 5.34 -1.84 5.25
CA ILE A 260 4.44 -0.97 6.01
C ILE A 260 4.65 0.41 5.39
N THR A 261 3.59 1.10 4.97
CA THR A 261 3.71 2.35 4.21
C THR A 261 4.32 3.51 4.99
N LEU A 262 3.89 3.70 6.24
CA LEU A 262 4.31 4.84 7.07
C LEU A 262 4.73 4.46 8.51
N PRO A 263 5.53 3.38 8.72
CA PRO A 263 5.94 2.96 10.05
C PRO A 263 6.78 4.05 10.73
N THR A 264 7.65 4.70 9.96
CA THR A 264 8.58 5.71 10.46
C THR A 264 7.89 7.02 10.85
N TYR A 265 6.74 7.33 10.26
CA TYR A 265 5.90 8.44 10.72
C TYR A 265 5.46 8.21 12.18
N HIS A 266 4.93 7.02 12.46
CA HIS A 266 4.50 6.66 13.82
C HIS A 266 5.67 6.54 14.79
N THR A 267 6.77 5.90 14.41
CA THR A 267 7.90 5.74 15.33
C THR A 267 8.62 7.05 15.61
N ALA A 268 8.71 7.97 14.64
CA ALA A 268 9.26 9.30 14.86
C ALA A 268 8.39 10.12 15.82
N ALA A 269 7.06 10.12 15.62
CA ALA A 269 6.12 10.81 16.50
C ALA A 269 6.17 10.24 17.93
N LEU A 270 6.06 8.92 18.08
CA LEU A 270 6.04 8.25 19.39
C LEU A 270 7.36 8.42 20.15
N SER A 271 8.51 8.27 19.48
CA SER A 271 9.81 8.43 20.13
C SER A 271 10.03 9.88 20.57
N THR A 272 9.59 10.85 19.78
CA THR A 272 9.66 12.28 20.12
C THR A 272 8.76 12.61 21.31
N ASP A 273 7.52 12.12 21.33
CA ASP A 273 6.58 12.34 22.44
C ASP A 273 7.12 11.78 23.76
N ASN A 274 7.55 10.52 23.76
CA ASN A 274 8.13 9.87 24.94
C ASN A 274 9.35 10.62 25.47
N LEU A 275 10.28 11.02 24.58
CA LEU A 275 11.48 11.75 24.99
C LEU A 275 11.14 13.14 25.52
N ALA A 276 10.24 13.88 24.86
CA ALA A 276 9.84 15.21 25.29
C ALA A 276 9.15 15.16 26.66
N LYS A 277 8.27 14.17 26.88
CA LYS A 277 7.59 13.95 28.16
C LYS A 277 8.57 13.72 29.31
N ASP A 278 9.57 12.87 29.10
CA ASP A 278 10.55 12.57 30.13
C ASP A 278 11.54 13.73 30.34
N TYR A 279 12.01 14.34 29.26
CA TYR A 279 13.03 15.40 29.31
C TYR A 279 12.52 16.71 29.91
N PHE A 280 11.29 17.11 29.57
CA PHE A 280 10.67 18.32 30.13
C PHE A 280 9.84 18.02 31.39
N GLY A 281 9.64 16.75 31.73
CA GLY A 281 9.08 16.31 33.01
C GLY A 281 10.15 16.22 34.10
N ASP A 282 9.91 15.39 35.11
CA ASP A 282 10.75 15.31 36.31
C ASP A 282 12.12 14.65 36.06
N LEU A 283 12.32 13.94 34.94
CA LEU A 283 13.55 13.21 34.67
C LEU A 283 14.67 14.08 34.09
N GLY A 284 14.36 15.17 33.39
CA GLY A 284 15.38 16.02 32.76
C GLY A 284 16.30 15.22 31.83
N MET A 285 17.61 15.47 31.93
CA MET A 285 18.63 14.72 31.17
C MET A 285 18.58 13.20 31.37
N LEU A 286 18.03 12.70 32.49
CA LEU A 286 17.92 11.26 32.71
C LEU A 286 16.96 10.61 31.71
N GLY A 287 15.93 11.33 31.23
CA GLY A 287 15.03 10.86 30.17
C GLY A 287 15.78 10.49 28.89
N TYR A 288 16.65 11.39 28.43
CA TYR A 288 17.53 11.12 27.27
C TYR A 288 18.52 9.98 27.55
N VAL A 289 19.22 10.02 28.69
CA VAL A 289 20.25 9.01 29.00
C VAL A 289 19.67 7.61 29.14
N ALA A 290 18.53 7.46 29.83
CA ALA A 290 17.88 6.18 30.05
C ALA A 290 17.09 5.68 28.82
N GLY A 291 16.38 6.59 28.15
CA GLY A 291 15.51 6.28 27.02
C GLY A 291 16.24 6.05 25.69
N VAL A 292 17.37 6.75 25.49
CA VAL A 292 18.11 6.79 24.20
C VAL A 292 19.55 6.31 24.39
N GLN A 293 20.40 7.12 25.04
CA GLN A 293 21.86 6.94 24.97
C GLN A 293 22.34 5.58 25.49
N ARG A 294 21.84 5.14 26.66
CA ARG A 294 22.20 3.81 27.21
C ARG A 294 21.73 2.68 26.32
N LYS A 295 20.59 2.83 25.64
CA LYS A 295 20.05 1.81 24.73
C LYS A 295 20.89 1.74 23.46
N GLU A 296 21.20 2.86 22.83
CA GLU A 296 22.05 2.90 21.64
C GLU A 296 23.41 2.26 21.87
N ILE A 297 24.09 2.62 22.98
CA ILE A 297 25.40 2.05 23.34
C ILE A 297 25.31 0.53 23.51
N ARG A 298 24.32 0.04 24.27
CA ARG A 298 24.18 -1.40 24.58
C ARG A 298 23.75 -2.24 23.37
N GLN A 299 23.04 -1.64 22.43
CA GLN A 299 22.60 -2.29 21.20
C GLN A 299 23.62 -2.13 20.06
N GLY A 300 24.68 -1.32 20.24
CA GLY A 300 25.68 -1.08 19.21
C GLY A 300 25.18 -0.21 18.04
N ILE A 301 24.23 0.69 18.30
CA ILE A 301 23.69 1.58 17.27
C ILE A 301 24.73 2.66 16.93
N ALA A 302 25.12 2.72 15.66
CA ALA A 302 26.20 3.60 15.19
C ALA A 302 25.89 5.09 15.34
N CYS A 303 24.61 5.49 15.41
CA CYS A 303 24.17 6.87 15.63
C CYS A 303 24.72 7.51 16.92
N VAL A 304 25.15 6.72 17.91
CA VAL A 304 25.83 7.26 19.09
C VAL A 304 27.11 8.05 18.68
N LYS A 305 27.76 7.63 17.59
CA LYS A 305 28.86 8.33 16.90
C LYS A 305 28.33 9.10 15.68
N HIS A 306 27.36 9.98 15.92
CA HIS A 306 26.64 10.71 14.86
C HIS A 306 27.54 11.51 13.91
N GLN A 307 28.72 11.98 14.35
CA GLN A 307 29.67 12.67 13.47
C GLN A 307 30.22 11.75 12.38
N ASN A 308 30.64 10.52 12.75
CA ASN A 308 31.04 9.50 11.79
C ASN A 308 29.88 9.10 10.88
N MET A 309 28.69 8.91 11.44
CA MET A 309 27.51 8.60 10.63
C MET A 309 27.15 9.70 9.62
N ALA A 310 27.51 10.96 9.91
CA ALA A 310 27.37 12.08 8.99
C ALA A 310 28.55 12.21 7.99
N GLY A 311 29.51 11.28 8.01
CA GLY A 311 30.63 11.21 7.06
C GLY A 311 31.84 12.08 7.41
N SER A 312 32.04 12.45 8.69
CA SER A 312 33.20 13.26 9.10
C SER A 312 34.54 12.58 8.80
N ASP A 313 34.59 11.25 8.92
CA ASP A 313 35.76 10.42 8.62
C ASP A 313 36.08 10.38 7.13
N MET A 314 35.06 10.23 6.27
CA MET A 314 35.20 10.35 4.82
C MET A 314 35.72 11.74 4.42
N GLY A 315 35.21 12.78 5.07
CA GLY A 315 35.67 14.16 4.87
C GLY A 315 37.15 14.34 5.24
N ASP A 316 37.58 13.78 6.37
CA ASP A 316 38.98 13.84 6.81
C ASP A 316 39.90 13.06 5.86
N ALA A 317 39.51 11.87 5.42
CA ALA A 317 40.26 11.08 4.43
C ALA A 317 40.40 11.81 3.10
N HIS A 318 39.33 12.47 2.64
CA HIS A 318 39.35 13.28 1.42
C HIS A 318 40.33 14.45 1.55
N LYS A 319 40.29 15.19 2.67
CA LYS A 319 41.23 16.31 2.90
C LYS A 319 42.68 15.86 2.93
N GLU A 320 42.94 14.73 3.58
CA GLU A 320 44.27 14.12 3.65
C GLU A 320 44.81 13.72 2.28
N TYR A 321 43.94 13.18 1.41
CA TYR A 321 44.33 12.85 0.03
C TYR A 321 44.85 14.07 -0.75
N PHE A 322 44.23 15.25 -0.59
CA PHE A 322 44.63 16.46 -1.33
C PHE A 322 45.71 17.29 -0.63
N SER A 323 45.67 17.37 0.70
CA SER A 323 46.47 18.32 1.47
C SER A 323 47.59 17.64 2.27
N GLY A 324 47.65 16.31 2.30
CA GLY A 324 48.62 15.55 3.09
C GLY A 324 48.66 16.04 4.54
N ASP A 325 49.85 16.34 5.03
CA ASP A 325 50.09 16.83 6.39
C ASP A 325 49.45 18.20 6.70
N GLN A 326 49.02 18.96 5.69
CA GLN A 326 48.33 20.25 5.86
C GLN A 326 46.81 20.09 6.01
N ALA A 327 46.29 18.85 6.00
CA ALA A 327 44.86 18.60 6.12
C ALA A 327 44.32 19.01 7.51
N LEU A 328 43.36 19.93 7.52
CA LEU A 328 42.65 20.32 8.74
C LEU A 328 41.53 19.30 9.05
N LYS A 329 41.85 18.33 9.89
CA LYS A 329 40.98 17.22 10.28
C LYS A 329 39.96 17.64 11.37
N ALA A 330 38.77 17.06 11.32
CA ALA A 330 37.75 17.18 12.37
C ALA A 330 38.00 16.22 13.55
N SER A 331 38.76 15.15 13.29
CA SER A 331 39.29 14.25 14.32
C SER A 331 40.37 14.92 15.17
N GLY A 332 40.37 14.63 16.49
CA GLY A 332 41.29 15.24 17.45
C GLY A 332 41.18 14.63 18.85
N LYS A 333 42.13 14.96 19.74
CA LYS A 333 42.19 14.41 21.10
C LYS A 333 40.93 14.70 21.93
N ASP A 334 40.36 15.89 21.76
CA ASP A 334 39.16 16.35 22.47
C ASP A 334 37.86 16.06 21.70
N ASN A 335 37.91 15.19 20.68
CA ASN A 335 36.72 14.81 19.94
C ASN A 335 35.75 14.04 20.85
N THR A 336 34.48 14.44 20.86
CA THR A 336 33.41 13.87 21.70
C THR A 336 33.18 12.38 21.44
N MET A 337 33.56 11.87 20.25
CA MET A 337 33.50 10.44 19.93
C MET A 337 34.42 9.58 20.79
N ASN A 338 35.46 10.15 21.41
CA ASN A 338 36.36 9.42 22.32
C ASN A 338 35.66 8.99 23.62
N GLN A 339 34.43 9.43 23.85
CA GLN A 339 33.59 9.01 24.98
C GLN A 339 32.79 7.72 24.71
N PHE A 340 32.86 7.17 23.48
CA PHE A 340 32.02 6.06 23.01
C PHE A 340 32.80 4.91 22.36
#